data_AF-A0A9J5WPG2-F1
#
_entry.id   AF-A0A9J5WPG2-F1
#
_cell.length_a   1.000
_cell.length_b   1.000
_cell.length_c   1.000
_cell.angle_alpha   90.00
_cell.angle_beta   90.00
_cell.angle_gamma   90.00
#
_symmetry.space_group_name_H-M   'P 1'
#
loop_
_entity.id
_entity.type
_entity.pdbx_description
1 polymer ?
#
loop_
_entity_poly.entity_id
_entity_poly.type
_entity_poly.pdbx_seq_one_letter_code
_entity_poly.pdbx_strand_id
1 'polypeptide(L)'
;MGKGVAFGSVGSSGGILILWDKRVWEGELVESGEQCITCKLTCLDQNLTWYLTIVYAKCKRMERRDLWCELGAMRSLCEGKNKLFINQWGMPEFSNCIEEVELIDPPFFGQSFTWRRGENHTTTSRIDRIMLFFSMGGTLHPH
;
A
#
# COMPACT_ATOMS: atom_id res chain seq x y z
N MET A 1 1.24 -8.35 23.18
CA MET A 1 2.04 -9.15 22.22
C MET A 1 1.42 -8.95 20.85
N GLY A 2 2.14 -8.40 19.88
CA GLY A 2 1.62 -8.10 18.54
C GLY A 2 1.30 -9.35 17.72
N LYS A 3 0.51 -9.19 16.66
CA LYS A 3 0.33 -10.17 15.58
C LYS A 3 0.86 -9.56 14.28
N GLY A 4 1.13 -10.39 13.27
CA GLY A 4 1.66 -9.90 12.01
C GLY A 4 1.60 -10.91 10.88
N VAL A 5 1.75 -10.39 9.66
CA VAL A 5 1.94 -11.14 8.42
C VAL A 5 3.26 -10.70 7.81
N ALA A 6 4.06 -11.66 7.38
CA ALA A 6 5.33 -11.43 6.71
C ALA A 6 5.30 -12.09 5.33
N PHE A 7 5.88 -11.43 4.34
CA PHE A 7 6.23 -12.05 3.06
C PHE A 7 7.73 -12.21 2.99
N GLY A 8 8.15 -13.47 2.85
CA GLY A 8 9.55 -13.84 2.74
C GLY A 8 10.14 -13.41 1.41
N SER A 9 11.42 -13.06 1.43
CA SER A 9 12.18 -12.74 0.22
C SER A 9 12.91 -13.96 -0.32
N VAL A 10 13.16 -13.97 -1.63
CA VAL A 10 14.06 -14.95 -2.26
C VAL A 10 15.42 -14.27 -2.46
N GLY A 11 16.45 -14.76 -1.75
CA GLY A 11 17.81 -14.22 -1.79
C GLY A 11 17.97 -12.93 -0.97
N SER A 12 18.71 -11.95 -1.49
CA SER A 12 19.03 -10.67 -0.83
C SER A 12 17.94 -9.59 -0.95
N SER A 13 16.75 -9.94 -1.45
CA SER A 13 15.64 -9.00 -1.59
C SER A 13 15.04 -8.70 -0.20
N GLY A 14 14.62 -7.46 0.05
CA GLY A 14 13.94 -7.09 1.29
C GLY A 14 12.52 -7.67 1.33
N GLY A 15 12.09 -8.19 2.48
CA GLY A 15 10.72 -8.68 2.68
C GLY A 15 9.79 -7.60 3.21
N ILE A 16 8.48 -7.79 3.05
CA ILE A 16 7.45 -6.90 3.61
C ILE A 16 6.92 -7.53 4.90
N LEU A 17 6.86 -6.74 5.97
CA LEU A 17 6.30 -7.15 7.26
C LEU A 17 5.20 -6.18 7.68
N ILE A 18 4.03 -6.72 8.00
CA ILE A 18 2.90 -5.97 8.56
C ILE A 18 2.70 -6.46 9.99
N LEU A 19 2.75 -5.53 10.95
CA LEU A 19 2.52 -5.79 12.37
C LEU A 19 1.34 -4.95 12.86
N TRP A 20 0.54 -5.52 13.75
CA TRP A 20 -0.55 -4.80 14.40
C TRP A 20 -0.72 -5.23 15.87
N ASP A 21 -1.36 -4.37 16.65
CA ASP A 21 -1.76 -4.69 18.01
C ASP A 21 -3.01 -5.55 18.00
N LYS A 22 -2.85 -6.84 18.31
CA LYS A 22 -3.93 -7.83 18.36
C LYS A 22 -5.03 -7.53 19.38
N ARG A 23 -4.81 -6.57 20.26
CA ARG A 23 -5.80 -6.11 21.25
C ARG A 23 -6.82 -5.15 20.64
N VAL A 24 -6.47 -4.52 19.53
CA VAL A 24 -7.29 -3.49 18.87
C VAL A 24 -7.71 -3.95 17.48
N TRP A 25 -6.87 -4.72 16.78
CA TRP A 25 -7.09 -5.11 15.40
C TRP A 25 -7.01 -6.63 15.21
N GLU A 26 -7.95 -7.16 14.46
CA GLU A 26 -7.84 -8.45 13.79
C GLU A 26 -7.34 -8.23 12.36
N GLY A 27 -6.32 -8.98 11.95
CA GLY A 27 -5.71 -8.85 10.63
C GLY A 27 -5.81 -10.15 9.85
N GLU A 28 -6.22 -10.03 8.59
CA GLU A 28 -6.39 -11.11 7.63
C GLU A 28 -5.58 -10.80 6.36
N LEU A 29 -4.77 -11.74 5.89
CA LEU A 29 -4.09 -11.61 4.60
C LEU A 29 -5.13 -11.75 3.49
N VAL A 30 -5.23 -10.74 2.63
CA VAL A 30 -6.16 -10.74 1.50
C VAL A 30 -5.44 -11.16 0.22
N GLU A 31 -4.30 -10.54 -0.05
CA GLU A 31 -3.54 -10.77 -1.28
C GLU A 31 -2.04 -10.62 -0.99
N SER A 32 -1.20 -11.45 -1.62
CA SER A 32 0.25 -11.29 -1.63
C SER A 32 0.77 -11.32 -3.06
N GLY A 33 1.34 -10.20 -3.51
CA GLY A 33 2.05 -10.07 -4.78
C GLY A 33 3.56 -10.10 -4.58
N GLU A 34 4.31 -9.99 -5.67
CA GLU A 34 5.79 -9.98 -5.62
C GLU A 34 6.34 -8.68 -5.00
N GLN A 35 5.60 -7.59 -5.15
CA GLN A 35 5.99 -6.23 -4.73
C GLN A 35 5.00 -5.62 -3.74
N CYS A 36 3.96 -6.33 -3.34
CA CYS A 36 2.97 -5.83 -2.39
C CYS A 36 2.35 -6.92 -1.52
N ILE A 37 1.88 -6.54 -0.33
CA ILE A 37 0.99 -7.35 0.51
C ILE A 37 -0.23 -6.50 0.84
N THR A 38 -1.42 -7.08 0.71
CA THR A 38 -2.66 -6.47 1.21
C THR A 38 -3.23 -7.26 2.38
N CYS A 39 -3.44 -6.58 3.50
CA CYS A 39 -4.11 -7.10 4.67
C CYS A 39 -5.42 -6.34 4.94
N LYS A 40 -6.46 -7.06 5.30
CA LYS A 40 -7.68 -6.50 5.89
C LYS A 40 -7.47 -6.39 7.39
N LEU A 41 -7.70 -5.21 7.95
CA LEU A 41 -7.62 -4.91 9.38
C LEU A 41 -9.01 -4.53 9.86
N THR A 42 -9.56 -5.32 10.77
CA THR A 42 -10.87 -5.09 11.39
C THR A 42 -10.66 -4.68 12.84
N CYS A 43 -11.21 -3.55 13.25
CA CYS A 43 -11.17 -3.12 14.64
C CYS A 43 -12.03 -4.06 15.49
N LEU A 44 -11.54 -4.46 16.67
CA LEU A 44 -12.28 -5.35 17.57
C LEU A 44 -13.43 -4.62 18.28
N ASP A 45 -13.23 -3.33 18.59
CA ASP A 45 -14.16 -2.53 19.39
C ASP A 45 -15.12 -1.68 18.53
N GLN A 46 -14.81 -1.55 17.24
CA GLN A 46 -15.59 -0.77 16.29
C GLN A 46 -15.85 -1.64 15.06
N ASN A 47 -17.04 -1.56 14.46
CA ASN A 47 -17.31 -2.24 13.18
C ASN A 47 -16.63 -1.52 11.99
N LEU A 48 -15.36 -1.14 12.19
CA LEU A 48 -14.52 -0.40 11.27
C LEU A 48 -13.50 -1.35 10.66
N THR A 49 -13.52 -1.44 9.34
CA THR A 49 -12.61 -2.30 8.57
C THR A 49 -11.80 -1.44 7.59
N TRP A 50 -10.50 -1.69 7.53
CA TRP A 50 -9.56 -1.08 6.60
C TRP A 50 -8.88 -2.15 5.75
N TYR A 51 -8.53 -1.80 4.50
CA TYR A 51 -7.59 -2.59 3.71
C TYR A 51 -6.27 -1.82 3.64
N LEU A 52 -5.20 -2.47 4.07
CA LEU A 52 -3.84 -1.94 4.10
C LEU A 52 -2.99 -2.68 3.08
N THR A 53 -2.59 -1.99 2.02
CA THR A 53 -1.62 -2.49 1.04
C THR A 53 -0.26 -1.87 1.29
N ILE A 54 0.73 -2.69 1.64
CA ILE A 54 2.13 -2.28 1.73
C ILE A 54 2.84 -2.66 0.45
N VAL A 55 3.57 -1.72 -0.15
CA VAL A 55 4.26 -1.87 -1.42
C VAL A 55 5.76 -1.70 -1.23
N TYR A 56 6.55 -2.63 -1.74
CA TYR A 56 7.99 -2.51 -1.91
C TYR A 56 8.32 -2.63 -3.41
N ALA A 57 8.12 -1.51 -4.12
CA ALA A 57 8.24 -1.48 -5.57
C ALA A 57 9.70 -1.65 -6.03
N LYS A 58 9.91 -2.49 -7.04
CA LYS A 58 11.21 -2.66 -7.71
C LYS A 58 11.66 -1.35 -8.35
N CYS A 59 12.97 -1.13 -8.37
CA CYS A 59 13.55 0.11 -8.88
C CYS A 59 13.33 0.30 -10.39
N LYS A 60 13.25 -0.78 -11.18
CA LYS A 60 13.09 -0.67 -12.63
C LYS A 60 11.62 -0.48 -13.00
N ARG A 61 11.34 0.52 -13.85
CA ARG A 61 10.00 0.83 -14.36
C ARG A 61 9.30 -0.38 -14.99
N MET A 62 10.01 -1.14 -15.82
CA MET A 62 9.43 -2.31 -16.50
C MET A 62 8.97 -3.40 -15.53
N GLU A 63 9.65 -3.56 -14.39
CA GLU A 63 9.32 -4.56 -13.38
C GLU A 63 8.13 -4.14 -12.50
N ARG A 64 7.70 -2.87 -12.55
CA ARG A 64 6.56 -2.35 -11.79
C ARG A 64 5.21 -2.52 -12.50
N ARG A 65 5.18 -3.01 -13.75
CA ARG A 65 3.93 -3.14 -14.52
C ARG A 65 2.93 -4.07 -13.85
N ASP A 66 3.41 -5.18 -13.30
CA ASP A 66 2.56 -6.16 -12.61
C ASP A 66 2.00 -5.60 -11.31
N LEU A 67 2.80 -4.83 -10.56
CA LEU A 67 2.36 -4.10 -9.36
C LEU A 67 1.16 -3.18 -9.65
N TRP A 68 1.14 -2.47 -10.78
CA TRP A 68 0.01 -1.61 -11.12
C TRP A 68 -1.27 -2.42 -11.36
N CYS A 69 -1.18 -3.57 -12.03
CA CYS A 69 -2.32 -4.46 -12.17
C CYS A 69 -2.83 -5.02 -10.84
N GLU A 70 -1.92 -5.38 -9.93
CA GLU A 70 -2.26 -5.84 -8.57
C GLU A 70 -3.02 -4.75 -7.80
N LEU A 71 -2.54 -3.50 -7.81
CA LEU A 71 -3.20 -2.38 -7.14
C LEU A 71 -4.59 -2.06 -7.73
N GLY A 72 -4.73 -2.09 -9.05
CA GLY A 72 -6.03 -1.92 -9.71
C GLY A 72 -7.03 -3.02 -9.35
N ALA A 73 -6.57 -4.27 -9.28
CA ALA A 73 -7.41 -5.39 -8.84
C ALA A 73 -7.86 -5.24 -7.39
N MET A 74 -6.98 -4.80 -6.50
CA MET A 74 -7.30 -4.57 -5.10
C MET A 74 -8.35 -3.47 -4.92
N ARG A 75 -8.28 -2.39 -5.71
CA ARG A 75 -9.29 -1.34 -5.70
C ARG A 75 -10.68 -1.88 -6.04
N SER A 76 -10.77 -2.68 -7.09
CA SER A 76 -12.02 -3.33 -7.50
C SER A 76 -12.60 -4.24 -6.42
N LEU A 77 -11.75 -5.01 -5.74
CA LEU A 77 -12.14 -5.86 -4.62
C LEU A 77 -12.70 -5.04 -3.44
N CYS A 78 -12.05 -3.92 -3.10
CA CYS A 78 -12.48 -3.06 -2.00
C CYS A 78 -13.84 -2.39 -2.24
N GLU A 79 -14.20 -2.12 -3.50
CA GLU A 79 -15.46 -1.46 -3.87
C GLU A 79 -16.54 -2.41 -4.38
N GLY A 80 -16.25 -3.71 -4.53
CA GLY A 80 -17.15 -4.66 -5.17
C GLY A 80 -17.45 -4.32 -6.64
N LYS A 81 -16.54 -3.61 -7.32
CA LYS A 81 -16.67 -3.21 -8.73
C LYS A 81 -15.91 -4.18 -9.64
N ASN A 82 -16.19 -4.12 -10.94
CA ASN A 82 -15.43 -4.87 -11.95
C ASN A 82 -13.95 -4.49 -11.91
N LYS A 83 -13.08 -5.44 -12.31
CA LYS A 83 -11.62 -5.28 -12.32
C LYS A 83 -11.21 -4.01 -13.09
N LEU A 84 -10.51 -3.10 -12.42
CA LEU A 84 -9.91 -1.91 -13.01
C LEU A 84 -8.70 -2.35 -13.84
N PHE A 85 -8.73 -2.04 -15.14
CA PHE A 85 -7.62 -2.29 -16.04
C PHE A 85 -6.78 -1.02 -16.15
N ILE A 86 -5.66 -0.99 -15.43
CA ILE A 86 -4.73 0.14 -15.51
C ILE A 86 -4.06 0.16 -16.88
N ASN A 87 -4.21 1.27 -17.61
CA ASN A 87 -3.60 1.40 -18.93
C ASN A 87 -2.07 1.44 -18.81
N GLN A 88 -1.43 0.32 -19.17
CA GLN A 88 0.03 0.15 -19.09
C GLN A 88 0.83 0.79 -20.24
N TRP A 89 0.18 1.48 -21.18
CA TRP A 89 0.79 1.98 -22.42
C TRP A 89 0.90 3.52 -22.48
N GLY A 90 1.07 4.18 -21.32
CA GLY A 90 1.15 5.64 -21.20
C GLY A 90 2.36 6.13 -20.38
N MET A 91 2.72 7.41 -20.54
CA MET A 91 3.97 8.00 -20.03
C MET A 91 3.92 8.62 -18.61
N PRO A 92 2.90 8.34 -17.76
CA PRO A 92 3.20 8.18 -16.35
C PRO A 92 2.36 7.07 -15.68
N GLU A 93 2.81 5.80 -15.72
CA GLU A 93 2.06 4.65 -15.19
C GLU A 93 1.75 4.77 -13.69
N PHE A 94 2.64 5.42 -12.93
CA PHE A 94 2.43 5.69 -11.51
C PHE A 94 1.34 6.75 -11.28
N SER A 95 1.33 7.84 -12.06
CA SER A 95 0.29 8.87 -11.94
C SER A 95 -1.07 8.34 -12.38
N ASN A 96 -1.11 7.56 -13.48
CA ASN A 96 -2.34 6.90 -13.91
C ASN A 96 -2.85 5.94 -12.82
N CYS A 97 -1.96 5.15 -12.20
CA CYS A 97 -2.35 4.29 -11.09
C CYS A 97 -2.89 5.07 -9.90
N ILE A 98 -2.29 6.21 -9.54
CA ILE A 98 -2.79 7.07 -8.46
C ILE A 98 -4.16 7.62 -8.80
N GLU A 99 -4.35 8.13 -10.02
CA GLU A 99 -5.61 8.71 -10.48
C GLU A 99 -6.72 7.65 -10.55
N GLU A 100 -6.44 6.47 -11.11
CA GLU A 100 -7.43 5.40 -11.28
C GLU A 100 -7.77 4.68 -9.97
N VAL A 101 -6.80 4.54 -9.05
CA VAL A 101 -7.03 3.99 -7.71
C VAL A 101 -7.48 5.08 -6.72
N GLU A 102 -7.59 6.33 -7.17
CA GLU A 102 -7.91 7.52 -6.38
C GLU A 102 -7.09 7.61 -5.08
N LEU A 103 -5.80 7.27 -5.19
CA LEU A 103 -4.87 7.35 -4.08
C LEU A 103 -4.62 8.83 -3.74
N ILE A 104 -4.80 9.15 -2.47
CA ILE A 104 -4.46 10.45 -1.90
C ILE A 104 -3.04 10.35 -1.36
N ASP A 105 -2.16 11.26 -1.80
CA ASP A 105 -0.84 11.50 -1.19
C ASP A 105 -1.01 12.57 -0.10
N PRO A 106 -1.20 12.20 1.18
CA PRO A 106 -1.43 13.17 2.25
C PRO A 106 -0.21 14.08 2.45
N PRO A 107 -0.42 15.33 2.90
CA PRO A 107 0.68 16.21 3.23
C PRO A 107 1.57 15.57 4.30
N PHE A 108 2.86 15.48 3.99
CA PHE A 108 3.83 14.87 4.88
C PHE A 108 4.17 15.80 6.04
N PHE A 109 4.13 15.28 7.27
CA PHE A 109 4.58 15.96 8.48
C PHE A 109 5.86 15.29 9.01
N GLY A 110 6.99 15.99 9.00
CA GLY A 110 8.27 15.47 9.53
C GLY A 110 9.50 15.86 8.69
N GLN A 111 10.51 14.99 8.66
CA GLN A 111 11.76 15.23 7.91
C GLN A 111 11.57 15.19 6.38
N SER A 112 12.17 16.14 5.66
CA SER A 112 12.04 16.28 4.20
C SER A 112 12.52 15.09 3.36
N PHE A 113 13.18 14.08 3.93
CA PHE A 113 13.77 12.95 3.21
C PHE A 113 13.62 11.66 4.00
N THR A 114 13.45 10.54 3.29
CA THR A 114 13.31 9.20 3.90
C THR A 114 14.51 8.29 3.59
N TRP A 115 15.41 8.73 2.71
CA TRP A 115 16.66 8.03 2.40
C TRP A 115 17.85 8.99 2.26
N ARG A 116 19.03 8.53 2.69
CA ARG A 116 20.29 9.30 2.65
C ARG A 116 21.46 8.39 2.25
N ARG A 117 22.40 8.89 1.43
CA ARG A 117 23.64 8.18 1.07
C ARG A 117 24.84 9.12 0.97
N GLY A 118 26.02 8.59 1.34
CA GLY A 118 27.32 9.28 1.26
C GLY A 118 27.86 9.72 2.63
N GLU A 119 29.18 9.66 2.82
CA GLU A 119 29.88 10.03 4.09
C GLU A 119 29.64 11.48 4.52
N ASN A 120 29.34 12.38 3.57
CA ASN A 120 29.08 13.81 3.82
C ASN A 120 27.60 14.21 3.68
N HIS A 121 26.68 13.23 3.63
CA HIS A 121 25.23 13.49 3.46
C HIS A 121 24.83 14.33 2.24
N THR A 122 25.62 14.32 1.16
CA THR A 122 25.39 15.18 -0.02
C THR A 122 24.25 14.71 -0.93
N THR A 123 23.69 13.52 -0.70
CA THR A 123 22.58 12.99 -1.51
C THR A 123 21.45 12.47 -0.62
N THR A 124 20.29 13.10 -0.76
CA THR A 124 19.08 12.76 -0.02
C THR A 124 17.91 12.60 -0.98
N SER A 125 17.12 11.55 -0.79
CA SER A 125 15.95 11.27 -1.62
C SER A 125 14.75 10.94 -0.72
N ARG A 126 13.55 11.18 -1.24
CA ARG A 126 12.30 10.75 -0.62
C ARG A 126 11.74 9.59 -1.43
N ILE A 127 11.83 8.38 -0.88
CA ILE A 127 11.45 7.14 -1.58
C ILE A 127 10.30 6.42 -0.89
N ASP A 128 10.05 6.71 0.39
CA ASP A 128 8.96 6.12 1.15
C ASP A 128 7.75 7.05 1.10
N ARG A 129 6.59 6.48 0.77
CA ARG A 129 5.32 7.18 0.65
C ARG A 129 4.24 6.37 1.33
N ILE A 130 3.30 7.07 1.96
CA ILE A 130 2.04 6.49 2.43
C ILE A 130 0.97 7.09 1.55
N MET A 131 0.15 6.25 0.92
CA MET A 131 -0.99 6.69 0.15
C MET A 131 -2.25 6.13 0.77
N LEU A 132 -3.32 6.92 0.74
CA LEU A 132 -4.59 6.58 1.34
C LEU A 132 -5.66 6.54 0.26
N PHE A 133 -6.51 5.53 0.29
CA PHE A 133 -7.76 5.57 -0.44
C PHE A 133 -8.92 5.51 0.56
N PHE A 134 -9.92 6.38 0.37
CA PHE A 134 -11.13 6.42 1.19
C PHE A 134 -12.31 5.93 0.36
N SER A 135 -12.82 4.73 0.66
CA SER A 135 -14.12 4.32 0.15
C SER A 135 -15.21 4.92 1.03
N MET A 136 -16.03 5.83 0.50
CA MET A 136 -17.24 6.30 1.17
C MET A 136 -18.30 5.20 1.12
N GLY A 137 -18.20 4.20 2.00
CA GLY A 137 -19.13 3.08 2.09
C GLY A 137 -19.58 2.72 3.50
N GLY A 138 -19.04 3.35 4.54
CA GLY A 138 -19.51 3.18 5.91
C GLY A 138 -20.41 4.34 6.29
N THR A 139 -21.73 4.15 6.30
CA THR A 139 -22.65 5.02 7.03
C THR A 139 -22.22 5.03 8.49
N LEU A 140 -21.51 6.07 8.91
CA LEU A 140 -21.46 6.47 10.31
C LEU A 140 -22.88 6.90 10.67
N HIS A 141 -23.71 5.95 11.11
CA HIS A 141 -24.88 6.31 11.87
C HIS A 141 -24.40 6.80 13.24
N PRO A 142 -24.63 8.07 13.60
CA PRO A 142 -24.46 8.50 14.98
C PRO A 142 -25.62 7.89 15.78
N HIS A 143 -25.29 7.21 16.88
CA HIS A 143 -26.22 7.06 17.99
C HIS A 143 -26.22 8.34 18.82
#